data_AF-A0A812VQ98-F1
#
_entry.id   AF-A0A812VQ98-F1
#
_cell.length_a   1.000
_cell.length_b   1.000
_cell.length_c   1.000
_cell.angle_alpha   90.00
_cell.angle_beta   90.00
_cell.angle_gamma   90.00
#
_symmetry.space_group_name_H-M   'P 1'
#
loop_
_entity.id
_entity.type
_entity.pdbx_description
1 polymer ?
#
loop_
_entity_poly.entity_id
_entity_poly.type
_entity_poly.pdbx_seq_one_letter_code
_entity_poly.pdbx_strand_id
1 'polypeptide(L)'
;MVAEQFSASPASGEDFDQLQTSLQELGYRDESGYLVQSVAKFWFGNRLGPLTVYPSQAACAEAFSVLQNTKRRGPCARYRNDLAFFLPTTSHGKMTRQKRIAYGGARPMRVFKGGGPFVIKDSEGMVAEALRKMGYMDETFNNDLPEALFVFVNRPDHKSTLRKTFDALPTSTDTAVDVKQKLRHAFLSNYTQGRWVVAPKDTEVRQTLCKHGFLTNIQAPQAEALQAMQSFVRSRGLREMRSYNGLVFNIQQHIYNKDPDRVGSIEFKI
;
A
#
# COMPACT_ATOMS: atom_id res chain seq x y z
N MET A 1 15.39 -16.18 10.63
CA MET A 1 15.14 -15.04 11.54
C MET A 1 13.95 -15.40 12.44
N VAL A 2 14.20 -15.56 13.73
CA VAL A 2 13.16 -15.69 14.76
C VAL A 2 12.78 -14.26 15.16
N ALA A 3 11.49 -13.92 15.14
CA ALA A 3 11.04 -12.60 15.57
C ALA A 3 11.12 -12.51 17.10
N GLU A 4 11.90 -11.57 17.62
CA GLU A 4 11.96 -11.31 19.06
C GLU A 4 10.60 -10.79 19.56
N GLN A 5 10.21 -11.23 20.76
CA GLN A 5 8.95 -10.84 21.37
C GLN A 5 9.11 -9.42 21.95
N PHE A 6 8.55 -8.44 21.24
CA PHE A 6 8.60 -7.04 21.65
C PHE A 6 7.69 -6.77 22.87
N SER A 7 8.27 -6.35 23.99
CA SER A 7 7.54 -5.85 25.17
C SER A 7 7.88 -4.37 25.41
N ALA A 8 7.13 -3.46 24.78
CA ALA A 8 7.18 -2.05 25.19
C ALA A 8 6.22 -1.82 26.35
N SER A 9 6.71 -1.15 27.39
CA SER A 9 5.83 -0.49 28.36
C SER A 9 4.95 0.51 27.61
N PRO A 10 3.62 0.52 27.82
CA PRO A 10 2.76 1.51 27.19
C PRO A 10 3.22 2.90 27.63
N ALA A 11 3.48 3.78 26.66
CA ALA A 11 3.73 5.19 26.97
C ALA A 11 2.49 5.77 27.68
N SER A 12 2.71 6.67 28.64
CA SER A 12 1.63 7.31 29.38
C SER A 12 0.78 8.17 28.44
N GLY A 13 -0.48 8.47 28.81
CA GLY A 13 -1.33 9.35 28.00
C GLY A 13 -0.68 10.72 27.76
N GLU A 14 0.02 11.24 28.76
CA GLU A 14 0.73 12.53 28.68
C GLU A 14 1.88 12.50 27.66
N ASP A 15 2.62 11.40 27.56
CA ASP A 15 3.70 11.25 26.58
C ASP A 15 3.16 11.32 25.15
N PHE A 16 1.98 10.73 24.91
CA PHE A 16 1.32 10.76 23.61
C PHE A 16 0.87 12.18 23.21
N ASP A 17 0.32 12.95 24.14
CA ASP A 17 -0.14 14.32 23.88
C ASP A 17 1.03 15.27 23.62
N GLN A 18 2.12 15.12 24.37
CA GLN A 18 3.36 15.87 24.14
C GLN A 18 3.98 15.53 22.77
N LEU A 19 4.00 14.25 22.39
CA LEU A 19 4.48 13.83 21.06
C LEU A 19 3.63 14.44 19.94
N GLN A 20 2.30 14.43 20.08
CA GLN A 20 1.39 15.01 19.10
C GLN A 20 1.63 16.51 18.94
N THR A 21 1.71 17.24 20.05
CA THR A 21 1.99 18.68 20.07
C THR A 21 3.32 18.99 19.39
N SER A 22 4.38 18.26 19.74
CA SER A 22 5.71 18.44 19.15
C SER A 22 5.72 18.21 17.64
N LEU A 23 5.04 17.15 17.17
CA LEU A 23 4.95 16.85 15.73
C LEU A 23 4.10 17.89 14.98
N GLN A 24 3.07 18.46 15.62
CA GLN A 24 2.26 19.53 15.06
C GLN A 24 3.07 20.83 14.93
N GLU A 25 3.84 21.21 15.95
CA GLU A 25 4.74 22.38 15.92
C GLU A 25 5.82 22.27 14.83
N LEU A 26 6.29 21.04 14.59
CA LEU A 26 7.25 20.75 13.52
C LEU A 26 6.58 20.61 12.13
N GLY A 27 5.24 20.68 12.07
CA GLY A 27 4.44 20.60 10.85
C GLY A 27 4.24 19.19 10.30
N TYR A 28 4.69 18.13 11.00
CA TYR A 28 4.53 16.75 10.54
C TYR A 28 3.11 16.19 10.70
N ARG A 29 2.25 16.91 11.43
CA ARG A 29 0.92 16.46 11.82
C ARG A 29 -0.08 17.62 11.81
N ASP A 30 -1.26 17.35 11.28
CA ASP A 30 -2.46 18.18 11.48
C ASP A 30 -3.30 17.63 12.65
N GLU A 31 -4.28 18.39 13.13
CA GLU A 31 -5.14 18.02 14.27
C GLU A 31 -5.72 16.60 14.19
N SER A 32 -6.12 16.16 12.99
CA SER A 32 -6.79 14.88 12.73
C SER A 32 -5.88 13.81 12.10
N GLY A 33 -4.57 14.04 12.02
CA GLY A 33 -3.64 13.13 11.32
C GLY A 33 -3.45 11.78 12.01
N TYR A 34 -2.82 10.81 11.33
CA TYR A 34 -2.39 9.56 11.98
C TYR A 34 -0.95 9.67 12.51
N LEU A 35 -0.74 9.25 13.76
CA LEU A 35 0.52 9.46 14.46
C LEU A 35 1.68 8.67 13.86
N VAL A 36 1.46 7.40 13.49
CA VAL A 36 2.52 6.55 12.91
C VAL A 36 3.10 7.12 11.62
N GLN A 37 2.27 7.73 10.77
CA GLN A 37 2.72 8.39 9.56
C GLN A 37 3.55 9.63 9.88
N SER A 38 3.07 10.47 10.80
CA SER A 38 3.75 11.70 11.23
C SER A 38 5.13 11.36 11.82
N VAL A 39 5.19 10.34 12.68
CA VAL A 39 6.42 9.81 13.27
C VAL A 39 7.37 9.27 12.20
N ALA A 40 6.90 8.46 11.25
CA ALA A 40 7.75 7.91 10.21
C ALA A 40 8.35 9.00 9.31
N LYS A 41 7.55 10.02 8.96
CA LYS A 41 8.01 11.18 8.18
C LYS A 41 9.03 12.01 8.97
N PHE A 42 8.77 12.27 10.25
CA PHE A 42 9.71 12.96 11.14
C PHE A 42 11.04 12.23 11.22
N TRP A 43 10.99 10.92 11.44
CA TRP A 43 12.15 10.07 11.58
C TRP A 43 13.01 10.04 10.31
N PHE A 44 12.36 9.87 9.17
CA PHE A 44 13.01 9.88 7.86
C PHE A 44 13.61 11.26 7.54
N GLY A 45 12.85 12.34 7.73
CA GLY A 45 13.27 13.70 7.44
C GLY A 45 14.48 14.15 8.27
N ASN A 46 14.58 13.67 9.52
CA ASN A 46 15.68 13.97 10.43
C ASN A 46 16.82 12.93 10.40
N ARG A 47 16.74 11.92 9.51
CA ARG A 47 17.78 10.89 9.32
C ARG A 47 18.18 10.18 10.63
N LEU A 48 17.19 9.83 11.45
CA LEU A 48 17.41 9.26 12.79
C LEU A 48 17.77 7.75 12.79
N GLY A 49 17.97 7.14 11.62
CA GLY A 49 18.32 5.73 11.47
C GLY A 49 17.10 4.81 11.26
N PRO A 50 17.21 3.51 11.57
CA PRO A 50 16.09 2.57 11.52
C PRO A 50 14.98 2.93 12.52
N LEU A 51 13.72 2.60 12.20
CA LEU A 51 12.56 2.82 13.07
C LEU A 51 11.62 1.61 13.04
N THR A 52 11.15 1.18 14.21
CA THR A 52 10.11 0.15 14.31
C THR A 52 8.72 0.77 14.12
N VAL A 53 8.17 0.74 12.90
CA VAL A 53 6.85 1.37 12.65
C VAL A 53 5.66 0.51 13.09
N TYR A 54 5.86 -0.78 13.35
CA TYR A 54 4.79 -1.71 13.72
C TYR A 54 5.25 -2.61 14.89
N PRO A 55 4.48 -2.68 15.99
CA PRO A 55 3.24 -1.94 16.24
C PRO A 55 3.49 -0.43 16.39
N SER A 56 2.50 0.42 16.08
CA SER A 56 2.69 1.88 16.00
C SER A 56 3.15 2.51 17.32
N GLN A 57 2.82 1.88 18.44
CA GLN A 57 3.24 2.31 19.77
C GLN A 57 4.76 2.30 19.93
N ALA A 58 5.45 1.34 19.32
CA ALA A 58 6.91 1.26 19.34
C ALA A 58 7.52 2.52 18.69
N ALA A 59 7.04 2.86 17.50
CA ALA A 59 7.46 4.05 16.77
C ALA A 59 7.24 5.33 17.59
N CYS A 60 6.09 5.45 18.24
CA CYS A 60 5.73 6.62 19.04
C CYS A 60 6.65 6.76 20.26
N ALA A 61 6.90 5.66 20.97
CA ALA A 61 7.80 5.66 22.13
C ALA A 61 9.24 6.05 21.74
N GLU A 62 9.75 5.49 20.63
CA GLU A 62 11.08 5.84 20.09
C GLU A 62 11.14 7.33 19.70
N ALA A 63 10.14 7.85 18.98
CA ALA A 63 10.08 9.25 18.57
C ALA A 63 9.98 10.21 19.75
N PHE A 64 9.17 9.89 20.76
CA PHE A 64 9.05 10.69 21.97
C PHE A 64 10.38 10.77 22.73
N SER A 65 11.06 9.63 22.90
CA SER A 65 12.39 9.59 23.53
C SER A 65 13.40 10.45 22.78
N VAL A 66 13.41 10.40 21.43
CA VAL A 66 14.28 11.28 20.65
C VAL A 66 13.95 12.75 20.90
N LEU A 67 12.67 13.14 20.81
CA LEU A 67 12.23 14.52 20.96
C LEU A 67 12.64 15.13 22.31
N GLN A 68 12.49 14.38 23.41
CA GLN A 68 12.91 14.80 24.74
C GLN A 68 14.44 15.03 24.81
N ASN A 69 15.21 14.18 24.15
CA ASN A 69 16.67 14.27 24.13
C ASN A 69 17.19 15.37 23.19
N THR A 70 16.46 15.71 22.12
CA THR A 70 16.86 16.75 21.16
C THR A 70 16.90 18.16 21.72
N LYS A 71 16.26 18.44 22.88
CA LYS A 71 16.44 19.71 23.60
C LYS A 71 17.92 20.08 23.82
N ARG A 72 18.83 19.11 23.74
CA ARG A 72 20.29 19.28 23.87
C ARG A 72 21.08 19.18 22.56
N ARG A 73 20.51 18.66 21.47
CA ARG A 73 21.25 18.27 20.25
C ARG A 73 21.01 19.16 19.02
N GLY A 74 20.25 20.25 19.17
CA GLY A 74 19.95 21.20 18.10
C GLY A 74 18.52 21.05 17.55
N PRO A 75 18.09 21.97 16.66
CA PRO A 75 16.72 22.01 16.19
C PRO A 75 16.41 20.84 15.25
N CYS A 76 15.28 20.18 15.47
CA CYS A 76 14.70 19.25 14.51
C CYS A 76 14.29 20.00 13.23
N ALA A 77 14.43 19.35 12.08
CA ALA A 77 13.96 19.89 10.81
C ALA A 77 12.43 19.98 10.81
N ARG A 78 11.90 21.11 10.31
CA ARG A 78 10.47 21.27 10.04
C ARG A 78 10.07 20.49 8.80
N TYR A 79 8.85 19.96 8.80
CA TYR A 79 8.28 19.25 7.67
C TYR A 79 8.03 20.19 6.48
N ARG A 80 8.32 19.70 5.27
CA ARG A 80 8.20 20.46 4.02
C ARG A 80 7.03 20.00 3.14
N ASN A 81 6.15 19.17 3.69
CA ASN A 81 5.07 18.53 2.95
C ASN A 81 5.51 17.72 1.72
N ASP A 82 6.70 17.12 1.80
CA ASP A 82 7.36 16.45 0.67
C ASP A 82 7.65 14.96 0.93
N LEU A 83 7.00 14.33 1.91
CA LEU A 83 7.20 12.91 2.21
C LEU A 83 5.87 12.16 2.16
N ALA A 84 5.86 11.02 1.47
CA ALA A 84 4.76 10.08 1.44
C ALA A 84 5.15 8.81 2.20
N PHE A 85 4.33 8.42 3.19
CA PHE A 85 4.55 7.21 3.98
C PHE A 85 3.63 6.10 3.48
N PHE A 86 4.19 4.91 3.33
CA PHE A 86 3.49 3.73 2.91
C PHE A 86 3.69 2.61 3.92
N LEU A 87 2.60 1.94 4.25
CA LEU A 87 2.53 0.71 5.02
C LEU A 87 1.83 -0.36 4.15
N PRO A 88 2.55 -0.95 3.18
CA PRO A 88 2.00 -1.97 2.30
C PRO A 88 1.45 -3.15 3.08
N THR A 89 0.32 -3.67 2.64
CA THR A 89 -0.31 -4.85 3.25
C THR A 89 -0.78 -5.82 2.18
N THR A 90 -0.67 -7.12 2.44
CA THR A 90 -1.35 -8.11 1.58
C THR A 90 -2.84 -8.16 1.87
N SER A 91 -3.63 -8.80 1.01
CA SER A 91 -5.00 -9.22 1.34
C SER A 91 -5.05 -10.11 2.58
N HIS A 92 -6.27 -10.29 3.12
CA HIS A 92 -6.53 -11.25 4.18
C HIS A 92 -6.11 -12.66 3.76
N GLY A 93 -5.50 -13.40 4.68
CA GLY A 93 -5.10 -14.78 4.45
C GLY A 93 -5.31 -15.61 5.71
N LYS A 94 -5.43 -16.92 5.55
CA LYS A 94 -5.62 -17.85 6.67
C LYS A 94 -4.45 -17.76 7.66
N MET A 95 -4.78 -17.45 8.91
CA MET A 95 -3.84 -17.40 10.03
C MET A 95 -3.74 -18.79 10.66
N THR A 96 -2.61 -19.46 10.47
CA THR A 96 -2.31 -20.74 11.15
C THR A 96 -1.64 -20.48 12.50
N ARG A 97 -1.64 -21.47 13.41
CA ARG A 97 -0.94 -21.38 14.70
C ARG A 97 0.54 -21.04 14.53
N GLN A 98 1.23 -21.71 13.59
CA GLN A 98 2.63 -21.43 13.26
C GLN A 98 2.85 -19.98 12.80
N LYS A 99 1.98 -19.45 11.92
CA LYS A 99 2.06 -18.05 11.50
C LYS A 99 1.79 -17.08 12.65
N ARG A 100 0.87 -17.41 13.57
CA ARG A 100 0.61 -16.57 14.74
C ARG A 100 1.83 -16.49 15.65
N ILE A 101 2.54 -17.60 15.86
CA ILE A 101 3.80 -17.63 16.62
C ILE A 101 4.87 -16.80 15.90
N ALA A 102 5.03 -16.98 14.59
CA ALA A 102 6.09 -16.31 13.83
C ALA A 102 5.90 -14.79 13.68
N TYR A 103 4.66 -14.31 13.60
CA TYR A 103 4.35 -12.91 13.30
C TYR A 103 3.64 -12.16 14.43
N GLY A 104 3.23 -12.83 15.51
CA GLY A 104 2.42 -12.26 16.59
C GLY A 104 0.95 -12.00 16.23
N GLY A 105 0.58 -11.95 14.93
CA GLY A 105 -0.80 -11.73 14.52
C GLY A 105 -1.00 -11.50 13.02
N ALA A 106 -2.26 -11.28 12.61
CA ALA A 106 -2.61 -11.15 11.20
C ALA A 106 -2.15 -9.85 10.57
N ARG A 107 -2.25 -8.73 11.30
CA ARG A 107 -1.80 -7.42 10.83
C ARG A 107 -0.28 -7.34 10.61
N PRO A 108 0.59 -7.67 11.59
CA PRO A 108 2.04 -7.67 11.36
C PRO A 108 2.45 -8.63 10.23
N MET A 109 1.84 -9.81 10.14
CA MET A 109 2.07 -10.73 9.02
C MET A 109 1.75 -10.09 7.66
N ARG A 110 0.64 -9.35 7.55
CA ARG A 110 0.24 -8.68 6.31
C ARG A 110 1.20 -7.56 5.92
N VAL A 111 1.68 -6.79 6.90
CA VAL A 111 2.69 -5.74 6.69
C VAL A 111 4.01 -6.35 6.23
N PHE A 112 4.48 -7.37 6.94
CA PHE A 112 5.72 -8.07 6.60
C PHE A 112 5.67 -8.65 5.19
N LYS A 113 4.60 -9.37 4.85
CA LYS A 113 4.40 -9.93 3.50
C LYS A 113 4.16 -8.87 2.43
N GLY A 114 3.80 -7.65 2.82
CA GLY A 114 3.67 -6.52 1.91
C GLY A 114 5.03 -5.89 1.53
N GLY A 115 6.13 -6.34 2.12
CA GLY A 115 7.47 -5.77 1.90
C GLY A 115 7.91 -4.78 2.97
N GLY A 116 7.09 -4.55 3.99
CA GLY A 116 7.40 -3.60 5.07
C GLY A 116 7.16 -2.14 4.67
N PRO A 117 7.24 -1.21 5.64
CA PRO A 117 7.01 0.21 5.40
C PRO A 117 8.09 0.85 4.56
N PHE A 118 7.75 1.96 3.91
CA PHE A 118 8.73 2.85 3.28
C PHE A 118 8.24 4.29 3.23
N VAL A 119 9.18 5.21 3.04
CA VAL A 119 8.92 6.63 2.80
C VAL A 119 9.50 7.01 1.45
N ILE A 120 8.75 7.76 0.64
CA ILE A 120 9.22 8.31 -0.64
C ILE A 120 9.16 9.83 -0.55
N LYS A 121 10.17 10.49 -1.12
CA LYS A 121 10.17 11.94 -1.28
C LYS A 121 9.35 12.36 -2.49
N ASP A 122 8.63 13.47 -2.35
CA ASP A 122 7.82 14.02 -3.42
C ASP A 122 8.66 14.34 -4.67
N SER A 123 8.14 13.93 -5.82
CA SER A 123 8.76 14.09 -7.14
C SER A 123 7.74 13.76 -8.23
N GLU A 124 8.04 14.10 -9.49
CA GLU A 124 7.17 13.74 -10.62
C GLU A 124 6.98 12.22 -10.80
N GLY A 125 8.00 11.44 -10.42
CA GLY A 125 8.01 9.98 -10.48
C GLY A 125 7.50 9.27 -9.22
N MET A 126 7.14 10.01 -8.17
CA MET A 126 6.81 9.45 -6.84
C MET A 126 5.72 8.37 -6.90
N VAL A 127 4.67 8.62 -7.68
CA VAL A 127 3.54 7.67 -7.82
C VAL A 127 3.98 6.37 -8.49
N ALA A 128 4.77 6.46 -9.58
CA ALA A 128 5.30 5.28 -10.26
C ALA A 128 6.27 4.49 -9.35
N GLU A 129 7.11 5.18 -8.58
CA GLU A 129 7.99 4.54 -7.59
C GLU A 129 7.19 3.82 -6.50
N ALA A 130 6.14 4.45 -5.97
CA ALA A 130 5.25 3.85 -4.98
C ALA A 130 4.58 2.58 -5.53
N LEU A 131 4.04 2.65 -6.75
CA LEU A 131 3.40 1.52 -7.43
C LEU A 131 4.38 0.37 -7.67
N ARG A 132 5.62 0.66 -8.06
CA ARG A 132 6.70 -0.34 -8.20
C ARG A 132 7.01 -1.02 -6.87
N LYS A 133 7.22 -0.25 -5.79
CA LYS A 133 7.46 -0.81 -4.45
C LYS A 133 6.29 -1.65 -3.92
N MET A 134 5.07 -1.36 -4.34
CA MET A 134 3.86 -2.14 -4.00
C MET A 134 3.57 -3.30 -4.97
N GLY A 135 4.43 -3.53 -5.97
CA GLY A 135 4.34 -4.64 -6.94
C GLY A 135 3.34 -4.43 -8.08
N TYR A 136 2.81 -3.23 -8.26
CA TYR A 136 1.91 -2.91 -9.37
C TYR A 136 2.65 -2.67 -10.68
N MET A 137 3.92 -2.26 -10.60
CA MET A 137 4.78 -2.01 -11.76
C MET A 137 6.09 -2.77 -11.66
N ASP A 138 6.62 -3.17 -12.82
CA ASP A 138 7.96 -3.73 -13.01
C ASP A 138 8.48 -3.40 -14.41
N GLU A 139 9.67 -3.89 -14.75
CA GLU A 139 10.34 -3.61 -16.03
C GLU A 139 9.93 -4.58 -17.16
N THR A 140 9.22 -5.67 -16.83
CA THR A 140 9.03 -6.80 -17.75
C THR A 140 7.57 -6.95 -18.18
N PHE A 141 6.66 -7.21 -17.25
CA PHE A 141 5.28 -7.56 -17.52
C PHE A 141 4.27 -6.53 -17.00
N ASN A 142 4.72 -5.53 -16.25
CA ASN A 142 3.89 -4.50 -15.63
C ASN A 142 4.47 -3.09 -15.85
N ASN A 143 4.87 -2.76 -17.08
CA ASN A 143 5.51 -1.48 -17.41
C ASN A 143 4.53 -0.37 -17.84
N ASP A 144 3.23 -0.66 -17.93
CA ASP A 144 2.18 0.28 -18.34
C ASP A 144 1.60 1.04 -17.13
N LEU A 145 2.01 2.29 -16.93
CA LEU A 145 1.59 3.12 -15.79
C LEU A 145 0.06 3.35 -15.77
N PRO A 146 -0.61 3.79 -16.86
CA PRO A 146 -2.07 3.86 -16.93
C PRO A 146 -2.79 2.61 -16.43
N GLU A 147 -2.36 1.40 -16.83
CA GLU A 147 -2.96 0.16 -16.33
C GLU A 147 -2.65 -0.10 -14.85
N ALA A 148 -1.43 0.20 -14.39
CA ALA A 148 -1.08 0.07 -12.98
C ALA A 148 -1.94 0.99 -12.09
N LEU A 149 -2.17 2.23 -12.53
CA LEU A 149 -3.11 3.17 -11.89
C LEU A 149 -4.51 2.56 -11.85
N PHE A 150 -4.99 2.02 -12.98
CA PHE A 150 -6.32 1.42 -13.08
C PHE A 150 -6.52 0.26 -12.11
N VAL A 151 -5.56 -0.67 -12.05
CA VAL A 151 -5.61 -1.81 -11.13
C VAL A 151 -5.52 -1.34 -9.68
N PHE A 152 -4.67 -0.35 -9.39
CA PHE A 152 -4.49 0.19 -8.04
C PHE A 152 -5.77 0.84 -7.52
N VAL A 153 -6.36 1.78 -8.26
CA VAL A 153 -7.53 2.53 -7.77
C VAL A 153 -8.76 1.62 -7.62
N ASN A 154 -8.83 0.53 -8.38
CA ASN A 154 -9.96 -0.39 -8.35
C ASN A 154 -9.92 -1.44 -7.24
N ARG A 155 -8.87 -1.47 -6.40
CA ARG A 155 -8.86 -2.31 -5.20
C ARG A 155 -9.95 -1.84 -4.22
N PRO A 156 -10.77 -2.73 -3.63
CA PRO A 156 -11.87 -2.32 -2.75
C PRO A 156 -11.45 -1.38 -1.61
N ASP A 157 -10.34 -1.71 -0.93
CA ASP A 157 -9.79 -0.89 0.16
C ASP A 157 -9.38 0.50 -0.34
N HIS A 158 -8.75 0.58 -1.52
CA HIS A 158 -8.31 1.85 -2.10
C HIS A 158 -9.50 2.70 -2.57
N LYS A 159 -10.52 2.09 -3.21
CA LYS A 159 -11.76 2.79 -3.58
C LYS A 159 -12.42 3.44 -2.38
N SER A 160 -12.51 2.70 -1.28
CA SER A 160 -13.09 3.21 -0.03
C SER A 160 -12.29 4.39 0.53
N THR A 161 -10.96 4.24 0.63
CA THR A 161 -10.08 5.32 1.13
C THR A 161 -10.10 6.54 0.23
N LEU A 162 -9.94 6.37 -1.10
CA LEU A 162 -9.94 7.48 -2.06
C LEU A 162 -11.26 8.24 -2.05
N ARG A 163 -12.40 7.55 -1.92
CA ARG A 163 -13.72 8.18 -1.83
C ARG A 163 -13.96 8.87 -0.49
N LYS A 164 -13.80 8.13 0.62
CA LYS A 164 -14.27 8.58 1.94
C LYS A 164 -13.27 9.51 2.65
N THR A 165 -11.98 9.34 2.39
CA THR A 165 -10.92 10.08 3.11
C THR A 165 -10.41 11.27 2.32
N PHE A 166 -10.36 11.15 0.99
CA PHE A 166 -9.68 12.13 0.14
C PHE A 166 -10.59 12.85 -0.85
N ASP A 167 -11.83 12.38 -1.04
CA ASP A 167 -12.69 12.81 -2.15
C ASP A 167 -11.94 12.81 -3.51
N ALA A 168 -11.05 11.83 -3.68
CA ALA A 168 -10.10 11.75 -4.78
C ALA A 168 -10.32 10.47 -5.61
N LEU A 169 -11.54 9.93 -5.57
CA LEU A 169 -11.89 8.77 -6.38
C LEU A 169 -11.94 9.18 -7.86
N PRO A 170 -11.30 8.43 -8.79
CA PRO A 170 -11.40 8.75 -10.20
C PRO A 170 -12.83 8.69 -10.75
N THR A 171 -13.08 9.47 -11.80
CA THR A 171 -14.31 9.46 -12.59
C THR A 171 -14.01 9.06 -14.05
N SER A 172 -15.05 8.78 -14.83
CA SER A 172 -14.92 8.38 -16.24
C SER A 172 -14.35 9.48 -17.15
N THR A 173 -14.36 10.74 -16.71
CA THR A 173 -13.80 11.87 -17.45
C THR A 173 -12.31 12.05 -17.21
N ASP A 174 -11.77 11.51 -16.10
CA ASP A 174 -10.36 11.65 -15.74
C ASP A 174 -9.46 10.96 -16.76
N THR A 175 -8.28 11.55 -16.98
CA THR A 175 -7.16 10.94 -17.68
C THR A 175 -6.22 10.24 -16.70
N ALA A 176 -5.31 9.42 -17.20
CA ALA A 176 -4.24 8.84 -16.38
C ALA A 176 -3.40 9.92 -15.64
N VAL A 177 -3.25 11.12 -16.21
CA VAL A 177 -2.54 12.23 -15.56
C VAL A 177 -3.33 12.75 -14.35
N ASP A 178 -4.65 12.91 -14.49
CA ASP A 178 -5.52 13.36 -13.39
C ASP A 178 -5.52 12.35 -12.24
N VAL A 179 -5.63 11.06 -12.58
CA VAL A 179 -5.56 9.97 -11.60
C VAL A 179 -4.21 9.95 -10.88
N LYS A 180 -3.10 10.16 -11.62
CA LYS A 180 -1.76 10.27 -11.02
C LYS A 180 -1.70 11.42 -10.01
N GLN A 181 -2.27 12.58 -10.33
CA GLN A 181 -2.28 13.72 -9.40
C GLN A 181 -3.16 13.48 -8.17
N LYS A 182 -4.34 12.87 -8.34
CA LYS A 182 -5.20 12.44 -7.22
C LYS A 182 -4.48 11.49 -6.28
N LEU A 183 -3.74 10.51 -6.81
CA LEU A 183 -2.93 9.61 -6.00
C LEU A 183 -1.74 10.30 -5.31
N ARG A 184 -1.05 11.22 -6.00
CA ARG A 184 0.03 12.01 -5.39
C ARG A 184 -0.48 12.79 -4.18
N HIS A 185 -1.63 13.46 -4.33
CA HIS A 185 -2.28 14.16 -3.22
C HIS A 185 -2.61 13.21 -2.06
N ALA A 186 -3.25 12.08 -2.34
CA ALA A 186 -3.59 11.07 -1.33
C ALA A 186 -2.36 10.50 -0.60
N PHE A 187 -1.25 10.28 -1.30
CA PHE A 187 -0.02 9.72 -0.72
C PHE A 187 0.75 10.72 0.15
N LEU A 188 0.72 12.01 -0.20
CA LEU A 188 1.37 13.07 0.57
C LEU A 188 0.58 13.46 1.82
N SER A 189 -0.75 13.32 1.78
CA SER A 189 -1.64 13.65 2.89
C SER A 189 -1.34 12.86 4.19
N ASN A 190 -1.61 13.50 5.33
CA ASN A 190 -1.50 12.92 6.67
C ASN A 190 -2.80 12.25 7.17
N TYR A 191 -3.86 12.22 6.35
CA TYR A 191 -5.19 11.72 6.71
C TYR A 191 -5.34 10.20 6.55
N THR A 192 -4.25 9.43 6.41
CA THR A 192 -4.32 7.95 6.40
C THR A 192 -3.26 7.33 7.28
N GLN A 193 -3.39 6.03 7.54
CA GLN A 193 -2.32 5.26 8.19
C GLN A 193 -1.18 4.90 7.21
N GLY A 194 -1.15 5.50 6.01
CA GLY A 194 -0.31 5.07 4.90
C GLY A 194 -0.61 3.65 4.41
N ARG A 195 -1.72 3.04 4.85
CA ARG A 195 -2.02 1.64 4.54
C ARG A 195 -2.54 1.51 3.11
N TRP A 196 -1.76 0.83 2.29
CA TRP A 196 -2.11 0.49 0.93
C TRP A 196 -1.93 -1.02 0.71
N VAL A 197 -2.75 -1.60 -0.15
CA VAL A 197 -2.74 -3.01 -0.48
C VAL A 197 -1.79 -3.23 -1.65
N VAL A 198 -0.89 -4.20 -1.53
CA VAL A 198 0.01 -4.61 -2.62
C VAL A 198 -0.77 -5.20 -3.80
N ALA A 199 -0.10 -5.33 -4.95
CA ALA A 199 -0.69 -5.89 -6.17
C ALA A 199 -1.35 -7.25 -5.94
N PRO A 200 -2.43 -7.57 -6.69
CA PRO A 200 -3.12 -8.84 -6.57
C PRO A 200 -2.18 -10.02 -6.84
N LYS A 201 -2.39 -11.11 -6.10
CA LYS A 201 -1.78 -12.39 -6.43
C LYS A 201 -2.55 -13.06 -7.56
N ASP A 202 -1.84 -13.84 -8.36
CA ASP A 202 -2.36 -14.55 -9.52
C ASP A 202 -2.72 -16.02 -9.23
N THR A 203 -2.55 -16.49 -7.99
CA THR A 203 -2.72 -17.91 -7.63
C THR A 203 -4.10 -18.45 -8.02
N GLU A 204 -5.17 -17.70 -7.73
CA GLU A 204 -6.55 -18.08 -8.06
C GLU A 204 -6.82 -18.00 -9.57
N VAL A 205 -6.19 -17.05 -10.25
CA VAL A 205 -6.26 -16.92 -11.71
C VAL A 205 -5.62 -18.14 -12.37
N ARG A 206 -4.40 -18.50 -11.96
CA ARG A 206 -3.69 -19.70 -12.45
C ARG A 206 -4.48 -20.98 -12.20
N GLN A 207 -5.05 -21.15 -11.01
CA GLN A 207 -5.94 -22.28 -10.71
C GLN A 207 -7.15 -22.32 -11.66
N THR A 208 -7.75 -21.16 -11.92
CA THR A 208 -8.88 -21.03 -12.86
C THR A 208 -8.47 -21.38 -14.29
N LEU A 209 -7.30 -20.92 -14.73
CA LEU A 209 -6.77 -21.21 -16.07
C LEU A 209 -6.50 -22.71 -16.24
N CYS A 210 -5.90 -23.37 -15.23
CA CYS A 210 -5.71 -24.82 -15.24
C CYS A 210 -7.02 -25.58 -15.31
N LYS A 211 -8.01 -25.18 -14.50
CA LYS A 211 -9.35 -25.79 -14.52
C LYS A 211 -10.02 -25.72 -15.90
N HIS A 212 -9.76 -24.66 -16.66
CA HIS A 212 -10.34 -24.47 -17.99
C HIS A 212 -9.43 -24.94 -19.13
N GLY A 213 -8.29 -25.58 -18.83
CA GLY A 213 -7.37 -26.11 -19.84
C GLY A 213 -6.53 -25.06 -20.57
N PHE A 214 -6.49 -23.80 -20.10
CA PHE A 214 -5.64 -22.76 -20.70
C PHE A 214 -4.19 -22.82 -20.21
N LEU A 215 -3.95 -23.45 -19.07
CA LEU A 215 -2.62 -23.57 -18.46
C LEU A 215 -2.41 -24.99 -17.94
N THR A 216 -1.28 -25.63 -18.24
CA THR A 216 -1.07 -27.03 -17.84
C THR A 216 -0.72 -27.17 -16.36
N ASN A 217 0.01 -26.20 -15.80
CA ASN A 217 0.50 -26.24 -14.42
C ASN A 217 0.32 -24.88 -13.73
N ILE A 218 -0.18 -24.90 -12.49
CA ILE A 218 -0.32 -23.69 -11.65
C ILE A 218 1.04 -23.01 -11.44
N GLN A 219 2.14 -23.77 -11.41
CA GLN A 219 3.51 -23.27 -11.23
C GLN A 219 4.24 -22.93 -12.54
N ALA A 220 3.52 -22.86 -13.67
CA ALA A 220 4.11 -22.50 -14.96
C ALA A 220 4.86 -21.16 -14.91
N PRO A 221 5.90 -20.95 -15.74
CA PRO A 221 6.59 -19.66 -15.84
C PRO A 221 5.62 -18.50 -16.10
N GLN A 222 5.99 -17.30 -15.65
CA GLN A 222 5.12 -16.12 -15.75
C GLN A 222 4.75 -15.77 -17.19
N ALA A 223 5.69 -15.93 -18.14
CA ALA A 223 5.42 -15.71 -19.57
C ALA A 223 4.35 -16.65 -20.13
N GLU A 224 4.36 -17.93 -19.73
CA GLU A 224 3.34 -18.91 -20.13
C GLU A 224 1.98 -18.57 -19.53
N ALA A 225 1.95 -18.21 -18.23
CA ALA A 225 0.73 -17.76 -17.57
C ALA A 225 0.15 -16.48 -18.21
N LEU A 226 1.00 -15.56 -18.67
CA LEU A 226 0.57 -14.36 -19.41
C LEU A 226 -0.15 -14.72 -20.71
N GLN A 227 0.45 -15.61 -21.52
CA GLN A 227 -0.17 -16.08 -22.76
C GLN A 227 -1.50 -16.82 -22.52
N ALA A 228 -1.55 -17.64 -21.47
CA ALA A 228 -2.77 -18.32 -21.06
C ALA A 228 -3.87 -17.33 -20.63
N MET A 229 -3.52 -16.28 -19.87
CA MET A 229 -4.44 -15.21 -19.48
C MET A 229 -4.99 -14.45 -20.69
N GLN A 230 -4.14 -14.06 -21.63
CA GLN A 230 -4.55 -13.38 -22.86
C GLN A 230 -5.51 -14.25 -23.69
N SER A 231 -5.24 -15.55 -23.79
CA SER A 231 -6.11 -16.50 -24.50
C SER A 231 -7.46 -16.67 -23.79
N PHE A 232 -7.46 -16.77 -22.46
CA PHE A 232 -8.68 -16.82 -21.67
C PHE A 232 -9.52 -15.56 -21.83
N VAL A 233 -8.92 -14.37 -21.71
CA VAL A 233 -9.57 -13.06 -21.88
C VAL A 233 -10.25 -12.96 -23.24
N ARG A 234 -9.55 -13.31 -24.32
CA ARG A 234 -10.11 -13.33 -25.69
C ARG A 234 -11.27 -14.32 -25.82
N SER A 235 -11.12 -15.55 -25.33
CA SER A 235 -12.19 -16.57 -25.43
C SER A 235 -13.48 -16.20 -24.67
N ARG A 236 -13.37 -15.32 -23.68
CA ARG A 236 -14.48 -14.87 -22.83
C ARG A 236 -15.01 -13.50 -23.25
N GLY A 237 -14.45 -12.87 -24.27
CA GLY A 237 -14.82 -11.51 -24.70
C GLY A 237 -14.58 -10.46 -23.61
N LEU A 238 -13.58 -10.66 -22.74
CA LEU A 238 -13.23 -9.69 -21.72
C LEU A 238 -12.36 -8.58 -22.30
N ARG A 239 -12.32 -7.42 -21.62
CA ARG A 239 -11.45 -6.30 -22.01
C ARG A 239 -9.99 -6.74 -22.12
N GLU A 240 -9.33 -6.44 -23.23
CA GLU A 240 -7.89 -6.71 -23.36
C GLU A 240 -7.10 -5.76 -22.46
N MET A 241 -6.11 -6.32 -21.76
CA MET A 241 -5.15 -5.60 -20.92
C MET A 241 -3.75 -6.05 -21.34
N ARG A 242 -2.78 -5.14 -21.26
CA ARG A 242 -1.40 -5.34 -21.69
C ARG A 242 -0.53 -5.91 -20.58
N SER A 243 -0.74 -5.43 -19.35
CA SER A 243 0.03 -5.81 -18.18
C SER A 243 -0.46 -7.12 -17.55
N TYR A 244 0.46 -7.84 -16.91
CA TYR A 244 0.16 -9.05 -16.17
C TYR A 244 -0.85 -8.78 -15.03
N ASN A 245 -0.62 -7.74 -14.24
CA ASN A 245 -1.50 -7.33 -13.16
C ASN A 245 -2.87 -6.88 -13.68
N GLY A 246 -2.92 -6.23 -14.85
CA GLY A 246 -4.15 -5.87 -15.54
C GLY A 246 -4.99 -7.09 -15.90
N LEU A 247 -4.36 -8.12 -16.48
CA LEU A 247 -5.02 -9.39 -16.81
C LEU A 247 -5.46 -10.16 -15.57
N VAL A 248 -4.62 -10.24 -14.53
CA VAL A 248 -4.97 -10.86 -13.24
C VAL A 248 -6.21 -10.19 -12.65
N PHE A 249 -6.21 -8.85 -12.61
CA PHE A 249 -7.34 -8.08 -12.11
C PHE A 249 -8.61 -8.36 -12.92
N ASN A 250 -8.53 -8.31 -14.25
CA ASN A 250 -9.67 -8.50 -15.12
C ASN A 250 -10.28 -9.92 -14.98
N ILE A 251 -9.45 -10.95 -14.91
CA ILE A 251 -9.91 -12.32 -14.71
C ILE A 251 -10.51 -12.49 -13.31
N GLN A 252 -9.90 -11.92 -12.26
CA GLN A 252 -10.50 -11.92 -10.92
C GLN A 252 -11.87 -11.25 -10.92
N GLN A 253 -12.00 -10.09 -11.55
CA GLN A 253 -13.28 -9.40 -11.69
C GLN A 253 -14.33 -10.26 -12.39
N HIS A 254 -13.94 -11.04 -13.40
CA HIS A 254 -14.84 -11.99 -14.06
C HIS A 254 -15.24 -13.15 -13.12
N ILE A 255 -14.29 -13.76 -12.41
CA ILE A 255 -14.54 -14.86 -11.47
C ILE A 255 -15.54 -14.44 -10.38
N TYR A 256 -15.39 -13.23 -9.84
CA TYR A 256 -16.24 -12.70 -8.78
C TYR A 256 -17.48 -11.94 -9.29
N ASN A 257 -17.81 -12.01 -10.58
CA ASN A 257 -18.96 -11.26 -11.13
C ASN A 257 -20.32 -11.72 -10.56
N LYS A 258 -20.37 -12.88 -9.90
CA LYS A 258 -21.58 -13.40 -9.25
C LYS A 258 -21.72 -13.01 -7.78
N ASP A 259 -20.73 -12.31 -7.22
CA ASP A 259 -20.76 -11.88 -5.82
C ASP A 259 -21.71 -10.68 -5.65
N PRO A 260 -22.80 -10.79 -4.86
CA PRO A 260 -23.75 -9.70 -4.67
C PRO A 260 -23.14 -8.49 -3.95
N ASP A 261 -22.05 -8.67 -3.18
CA ASP A 261 -21.40 -7.58 -2.45
C ASP A 261 -20.37 -6.82 -3.29
N ARG A 262 -20.28 -7.12 -4.59
CA ARG A 262 -19.27 -6.55 -5.47
C ARG A 262 -19.52 -5.08 -5.77
N VAL A 263 -18.52 -4.26 -5.49
CA VAL A 263 -18.48 -2.86 -5.92
C VAL A 263 -17.96 -2.78 -7.35
N GLY A 264 -18.73 -2.15 -8.25
CA GLY A 264 -18.39 -1.96 -9.66
C GLY A 264 -16.99 -1.37 -9.89
N SER A 265 -16.47 -1.56 -11.12
CA SER A 265 -15.19 -1.00 -11.54
C SER A 265 -15.35 0.48 -11.91
N ILE A 266 -14.36 1.27 -11.55
CA ILE A 266 -14.24 2.67 -11.98
C ILE A 266 -13.41 2.66 -13.25
N GLU A 267 -13.99 3.19 -14.31
CA GLU A 267 -13.31 3.42 -15.57
C GLU A 267 -12.84 4.87 -15.64
N PHE A 268 -11.70 5.08 -16.28
CA PHE A 268 -11.17 6.39 -16.66
C PHE A 268 -10.42 6.24 -17.98
N LYS A 269 -10.05 7.35 -18.61
CA LYS A 269 -9.37 7.34 -19.92
C LYS A 269 -7.93 6.86 -19.72
N ILE A 270 -7.68 5.62 -20.15
CA ILE A 270 -6.36 4.95 -20.21
C ILE A 270 -5.75 5.23 -21.58
#